data_AF-A0A7S2PSG0-F1
#
_entry.id   AF-A0A7S2PSG0-F1
#
_cell.length_a   1.000
_cell.length_b   1.000
_cell.length_c   1.000
_cell.angle_alpha   90.00
_cell.angle_beta   90.00
_cell.angle_gamma   90.00
#
_symmetry.space_group_name_H-M   'P 1'
#
loop_
_entity.id
_entity.type
_entity.pdbx_description
1 polymer ?
#
loop_
_entity_poly.entity_id
_entity_poly.type
_entity_poly.pdbx_seq_one_letter_code
_entity_poly.pdbx_strand_id
1 'polypeptide(L)'
;RAILAEMVQSMTIVCGDGRVREVTDERLFVHFGMLGVVVRLKVRCVPFYRVRQRVYDDIPLPAFAARAVEAVTSAAHTQFWVEFRTGPDGRGKVLAWLRDRCGARDAAPGPEPLPGLGGVLRHEPVPIGEAPDWPVHATQEGPWYDMLAFFRLGATLPVNGLVQTEWFVLLDELPAALAALAQVVE
;
A
#
# COMPACT_ATOMS: atom_id res chain seq x y z
N ARG A 1 6.55 2.42 -11.88
CA ARG A 1 6.67 2.00 -10.46
C ARG A 1 7.44 3.11 -9.78
N ALA A 2 6.95 3.66 -8.67
CA ALA A 2 7.59 4.80 -8.03
C ALA A 2 7.71 4.56 -6.52
N ILE A 3 8.93 4.56 -6.00
CA ILE A 3 9.18 4.68 -4.55
C ILE A 3 9.24 6.17 -4.17
N LEU A 4 9.05 6.48 -2.88
CA LEU A 4 9.08 7.88 -2.42
C LEU A 4 10.40 8.60 -2.77
N ALA A 5 11.52 7.88 -2.81
CA ALA A 5 12.82 8.44 -3.17
C ALA A 5 12.87 9.04 -4.59
N GLU A 6 12.02 8.58 -5.52
CA GLU A 6 11.93 9.15 -6.88
C GLU A 6 11.31 10.56 -6.92
N MET A 7 10.73 11.00 -5.81
CA MET A 7 10.25 12.38 -5.66
C MET A 7 11.36 13.29 -5.14
N VAL A 8 12.46 12.78 -4.62
CA VAL A 8 13.59 13.58 -4.14
C VAL A 8 14.34 14.16 -5.33
N GLN A 9 14.70 15.44 -5.24
CA GLN A 9 15.50 16.17 -6.22
C GLN A 9 16.91 16.44 -5.71
N SER A 10 17.04 16.69 -4.40
CA SER A 10 18.34 16.77 -3.73
C SER A 10 18.22 16.53 -2.23
N MET A 11 19.34 16.15 -1.61
CA MET A 11 19.48 16.02 -0.17
C MET A 11 20.63 16.91 0.31
N THR A 12 20.45 17.58 1.45
CA THR A 12 21.55 18.18 2.19
C THR A 12 21.92 17.26 3.34
N ILE A 13 23.18 16.85 3.40
CA ILE A 13 23.70 15.92 4.41
C ILE A 13 24.83 16.55 5.23
N VAL A 14 24.90 16.18 6.51
CA VAL A 14 26.07 16.40 7.36
C VAL A 14 26.88 15.12 7.38
N CYS A 15 28.06 15.15 6.77
CA CYS A 15 28.95 13.99 6.67
C CYS A 15 29.70 13.73 7.98
N GLY A 16 30.35 12.56 8.07
CA GLY A 16 31.15 12.18 9.26
C GLY A 16 32.34 13.10 9.55
N ASP A 17 32.80 13.88 8.56
CA ASP A 17 33.82 14.93 8.71
C ASP A 17 33.23 16.26 9.24
N GLY A 18 31.93 16.30 9.56
CA GLY A 18 31.20 17.47 10.01
C GLY A 18 30.85 18.46 8.89
N ARG A 19 31.23 18.18 7.63
CA ARG A 19 30.95 19.08 6.50
C ARG A 19 29.53 18.87 5.97
N VAL A 20 28.92 19.97 5.53
CA VAL A 20 27.64 19.95 4.84
C VAL A 20 27.88 19.73 3.34
N ARG A 21 27.14 18.79 2.74
CA ARG A 21 27.21 18.51 1.30
C ARG A 21 25.81 18.43 0.71
N GLU A 22 25.67 18.87 -0.53
CA GLU A 22 24.49 18.62 -1.34
C GLU A 22 24.71 17.37 -2.20
N VAL A 23 23.71 16.49 -2.22
CA VAL A 23 23.68 15.26 -3.01
C VAL A 23 22.54 15.37 -4.00
N THR A 24 22.86 15.25 -5.29
CA THR A 24 21.90 15.26 -6.40
C THR A 24 21.90 13.95 -7.20
N ASP A 25 22.85 13.05 -6.94
CA ASP A 25 22.88 11.72 -7.56
C ASP A 25 21.77 10.86 -6.95
N GLU A 26 20.75 10.56 -7.74
CA GLU A 26 19.55 9.81 -7.31
C GLU A 26 19.89 8.42 -6.77
N ARG A 27 20.99 7.81 -7.24
CA ARG A 27 21.47 6.49 -6.77
C ARG A 27 21.88 6.51 -5.31
N LEU A 28 22.11 7.70 -4.75
CA LEU A 28 22.53 7.92 -3.36
C LEU A 28 21.36 8.28 -2.44
N PHE A 29 20.14 8.43 -2.93
CA PHE A 29 18.99 8.85 -2.11
C PHE A 29 18.52 7.78 -1.12
N VAL A 30 18.78 6.51 -1.41
CA VAL A 30 18.55 5.39 -0.49
C VAL A 30 19.92 4.86 -0.05
N HIS A 31 20.40 5.33 1.09
CA HIS A 31 21.78 5.07 1.54
C HIS A 31 21.89 4.49 2.96
N PHE A 32 20.78 4.10 3.59
CA PHE A 32 20.76 3.49 4.94
C PHE A 32 21.55 4.27 6.01
N GLY A 33 21.59 5.60 5.91
CA GLY A 33 22.36 6.46 6.83
C GLY A 33 23.88 6.53 6.59
N MET A 34 24.43 5.76 5.63
CA MET A 34 25.89 5.64 5.43
C MET A 34 26.58 6.92 4.94
N LEU A 35 25.87 7.84 4.29
CA LEU A 35 26.46 9.09 3.78
C LEU A 35 26.55 10.19 4.85
N GLY A 36 25.83 10.03 5.96
CA GLY A 36 25.68 11.04 7.00
C GLY A 36 24.22 11.33 7.34
N VAL A 37 24.01 12.38 8.14
CA VAL A 37 22.67 12.79 8.60
C VAL A 37 22.02 13.68 7.54
N VAL A 38 20.87 13.26 7.02
CA VAL A 38 20.05 14.10 6.12
C VAL A 38 19.39 15.20 6.96
N VAL A 39 19.69 16.46 6.63
CA VAL A 39 19.14 17.63 7.34
C VAL A 39 18.15 18.44 6.49
N ARG A 40 18.10 18.18 5.17
CA ARG A 40 17.11 18.80 4.26
C ARG A 40 16.87 17.89 3.06
N LEU A 41 15.62 17.82 2.62
CA LEU A 41 15.21 17.21 1.35
C LEU A 41 14.53 18.26 0.48
N LYS A 42 14.87 18.28 -0.82
CA LYS A 42 14.07 18.96 -1.84
C LYS A 42 13.27 17.89 -2.57
N VAL A 43 11.95 18.04 -2.62
CA VAL A 43 11.05 17.06 -3.26
C VAL A 43 10.20 17.72 -4.34
N ARG A 44 9.89 16.96 -5.40
CA ARG A 44 8.97 17.34 -6.45
C ARG A 44 7.53 17.16 -5.96
N CYS A 45 6.78 18.25 -5.87
CA CYS A 45 5.36 18.21 -5.55
C CYS A 45 4.50 17.99 -6.80
N VAL A 46 3.28 17.51 -6.59
CA VAL A 46 2.23 17.42 -7.63
C VAL A 46 1.05 18.29 -7.24
N PRO A 47 0.23 18.76 -8.21
CA PRO A 47 -1.00 19.48 -7.91
C PRO A 47 -1.94 18.64 -7.05
N PHE A 48 -2.80 19.30 -6.28
CA PHE A 48 -3.85 18.65 -5.51
C PHE A 48 -4.76 17.80 -6.42
N TYR A 49 -5.14 16.63 -5.93
CA TYR A 49 -6.16 15.79 -6.55
C TYR A 49 -6.96 15.02 -5.50
N ARG A 50 -8.14 14.57 -5.92
CA ARG A 50 -8.98 13.66 -5.14
C ARG A 50 -8.74 12.22 -5.60
N VAL A 51 -8.87 11.30 -4.67
CA VAL A 51 -8.76 9.86 -4.86
C VAL A 51 -10.09 9.23 -4.50
N ARG A 52 -10.54 8.33 -5.34
CA ARG A 52 -11.66 7.42 -5.07
C ARG A 52 -11.07 6.10 -4.59
N GLN A 53 -11.40 5.73 -3.36
CA GLN A 53 -11.05 4.44 -2.78
C GLN A 53 -12.26 3.51 -2.83
N ARG A 54 -12.05 2.29 -3.32
CA ARG A 54 -13.00 1.17 -3.25
C ARG A 54 -12.40 0.09 -2.37
N VAL A 55 -13.17 -0.37 -1.39
CA VAL A 55 -12.79 -1.42 -0.47
C VAL A 55 -13.63 -2.64 -0.75
N TYR A 56 -12.98 -3.76 -1.03
CA TYR A 56 -13.62 -5.05 -1.22
C TYR A 56 -13.21 -5.98 -0.08
N ASP A 57 -14.19 -6.66 0.49
CA ASP A 57 -14.03 -7.63 1.57
C ASP A 57 -14.42 -9.02 1.04
N ASP A 58 -14.04 -10.06 1.77
CA ASP A 58 -14.40 -11.45 1.50
C ASP A 58 -14.03 -11.94 0.08
N ILE A 59 -12.91 -11.45 -0.47
CA ILE A 59 -12.37 -11.99 -1.74
C ILE A 59 -11.78 -13.38 -1.45
N PRO A 60 -12.20 -14.45 -2.14
CA PRO A 60 -11.63 -15.77 -1.91
C PRO A 60 -10.14 -15.80 -2.25
N LEU A 61 -9.29 -16.25 -1.32
CA LEU A 61 -7.85 -16.34 -1.54
C LEU A 61 -7.48 -17.14 -2.81
N PRO A 62 -8.11 -18.29 -3.15
CA PRO A 62 -7.81 -18.98 -4.40
C PRO A 62 -8.10 -18.15 -5.65
N ALA A 63 -9.17 -17.35 -5.65
CA ALA A 63 -9.52 -16.48 -6.76
C ALA A 63 -8.51 -15.33 -6.91
N PHE A 64 -8.11 -14.73 -5.78
CA PHE A 64 -7.05 -13.73 -5.75
C PHE A 64 -5.71 -14.29 -6.24
N ALA A 65 -5.27 -15.44 -5.72
CA ALA A 65 -3.99 -16.05 -6.06
C ALA A 65 -3.90 -16.40 -7.56
N ALA A 66 -4.98 -16.91 -8.15
CA ALA A 66 -5.05 -17.23 -9.58
C ALA A 66 -4.88 -16.01 -10.50
N ARG A 67 -5.17 -14.80 -10.00
CA ARG A 67 -5.16 -13.55 -10.76
C ARG A 67 -4.38 -12.43 -10.06
N ALA A 68 -3.39 -12.80 -9.26
CA ALA A 68 -2.73 -11.88 -8.34
C ALA A 68 -2.06 -10.71 -9.07
N VAL A 69 -1.42 -10.96 -10.21
CA VAL A 69 -0.78 -9.93 -11.04
C VAL A 69 -1.79 -8.93 -11.59
N GLU A 70 -2.90 -9.43 -12.13
CA GLU A 70 -4.01 -8.58 -12.59
C GLU A 70 -4.57 -7.75 -11.43
N ALA A 71 -4.77 -8.38 -10.27
CA ALA A 71 -5.31 -7.72 -9.08
C ALA A 71 -4.43 -6.56 -8.60
N VAL A 72 -3.12 -6.75 -8.49
CA VAL A 72 -2.20 -5.69 -8.03
C VAL A 72 -1.94 -4.59 -9.07
N THR A 73 -2.39 -4.79 -10.30
CA THR A 73 -2.28 -3.78 -11.38
C THR A 73 -3.64 -3.17 -11.74
N SER A 74 -4.70 -3.51 -11.01
CA SER A 74 -6.08 -3.15 -11.38
C SER A 74 -6.48 -1.70 -11.10
N ALA A 75 -5.66 -0.96 -10.35
CA ALA A 75 -5.88 0.45 -10.03
C ALA A 75 -4.54 1.20 -9.95
N ALA A 76 -4.60 2.53 -9.95
CA ALA A 76 -3.41 3.37 -9.82
C ALA A 76 -2.62 3.11 -8.52
N HIS A 77 -3.34 2.76 -7.44
CA HIS A 77 -2.75 2.26 -6.21
C HIS A 77 -3.61 1.13 -5.64
N THR A 78 -3.01 -0.02 -5.36
CA THR A 78 -3.68 -1.18 -4.78
C THR A 78 -3.03 -1.56 -3.46
N GLN A 79 -3.82 -2.00 -2.51
CA GLN A 79 -3.32 -2.62 -1.28
C GLN A 79 -4.18 -3.81 -0.94
N PHE A 80 -3.55 -4.91 -0.55
CA PHE A 80 -4.23 -6.14 -0.18
C PHE A 80 -3.84 -6.55 1.23
N TRP A 81 -4.83 -6.99 1.99
CA TRP A 81 -4.61 -7.75 3.20
C TRP A 81 -5.00 -9.18 2.92
N VAL A 82 -4.04 -10.10 3.02
CA VAL A 82 -4.28 -11.53 2.84
C VAL A 82 -4.36 -12.22 4.20
N GLU A 83 -5.51 -12.80 4.49
CA GLU A 83 -5.70 -13.71 5.61
C GLU A 83 -5.61 -15.15 5.08
N PHE A 84 -4.52 -15.85 5.40
CA PHE A 84 -4.32 -17.21 4.89
C PHE A 84 -5.23 -18.24 5.59
N ARG A 85 -5.48 -18.11 6.91
CA ARG A 85 -6.31 -19.06 7.69
C ARG A 85 -6.96 -18.42 8.93
N THR A 86 -8.17 -17.87 8.80
CA THR A 86 -8.89 -17.25 9.95
C THR A 86 -10.42 -17.32 9.84
N GLY A 87 -10.97 -18.23 9.04
CA GLY A 87 -12.43 -18.41 8.87
C GLY A 87 -13.00 -19.64 9.59
N PRO A 88 -14.25 -19.61 10.08
CA PRO A 88 -14.96 -20.81 10.56
C PRO A 88 -15.10 -21.93 9.51
N ASP A 89 -15.00 -21.55 8.23
CA ASP A 89 -15.03 -22.44 7.07
C ASP A 89 -13.62 -22.91 6.63
N GLY A 90 -12.57 -22.47 7.34
CA GLY A 90 -11.18 -22.79 7.04
C GLY A 90 -10.64 -22.16 5.76
N ARG A 91 -11.34 -21.18 5.18
CA ARG A 91 -10.92 -20.54 3.92
C ARG A 91 -10.18 -19.23 4.19
N GLY A 92 -9.09 -19.02 3.46
CA GLY A 92 -8.39 -17.74 3.41
C GLY A 92 -9.19 -16.71 2.63
N LYS A 93 -9.13 -15.46 3.07
CA LYS A 93 -9.82 -14.33 2.45
C LYS A 93 -8.87 -13.16 2.22
N VAL A 94 -9.27 -12.25 1.33
CA VAL A 94 -8.49 -11.07 0.99
C VAL A 94 -9.37 -9.83 1.12
N LEU A 95 -8.84 -8.81 1.76
CA LEU A 95 -9.39 -7.45 1.70
C LEU A 95 -8.55 -6.64 0.72
N ALA A 96 -9.22 -5.85 -0.11
CA ALA A 96 -8.56 -5.04 -1.14
C ALA A 96 -8.99 -3.58 -1.05
N TRP A 97 -8.01 -2.67 -1.05
CA TRP A 97 -8.19 -1.24 -1.21
C TRP A 97 -7.67 -0.83 -2.57
N LEU A 98 -8.58 -0.44 -3.46
CA LEU A 98 -8.26 0.05 -4.80
C LEU A 98 -8.47 1.56 -4.87
N ARG A 99 -7.45 2.29 -5.29
CA ARG A 99 -7.41 3.75 -5.25
C ARG A 99 -7.08 4.28 -6.64
N ASP A 100 -7.98 5.11 -7.16
CA ASP A 100 -7.82 5.79 -8.44
C ASP A 100 -7.98 7.30 -8.28
N ARG A 101 -7.26 8.07 -9.10
CA ARG A 101 -7.47 9.52 -9.18
C ARG A 101 -8.85 9.81 -9.77
N CYS A 102 -9.63 10.66 -9.10
CA CYS A 102 -10.91 11.13 -9.61
C CYS A 102 -10.71 11.86 -10.95
N GLY A 103 -11.58 11.59 -11.92
CA GLY A 103 -11.54 12.21 -13.25
C GLY A 103 -10.48 11.66 -14.21
N ALA A 104 -9.74 10.60 -13.84
CA ALA A 104 -8.92 9.86 -14.79
C ALA A 104 -9.83 9.14 -15.80
N ARG A 105 -9.63 9.39 -17.11
CA ARG A 105 -10.45 8.83 -18.20
C ARG A 105 -10.43 7.29 -18.25
N ASP A 106 -9.40 6.66 -17.71
CA ASP A 106 -9.21 5.20 -17.72
C ASP A 106 -9.73 4.51 -16.45
N ALA A 107 -10.29 5.26 -15.49
CA ALA A 107 -10.83 4.67 -14.27
C ALA A 107 -12.20 4.04 -14.54
N ALA A 108 -12.21 2.80 -15.05
CA ALA A 108 -13.44 2.07 -15.35
C ALA A 108 -14.43 2.14 -14.16
N PRO A 109 -15.67 2.61 -14.39
CA PRO A 109 -16.72 2.69 -13.38
C PRO A 109 -17.41 1.33 -13.22
N GLY A 110 -16.64 0.25 -13.10
CA GLY A 110 -17.17 -1.09 -12.87
C GLY A 110 -17.52 -1.31 -11.39
N PRO A 111 -18.57 -2.08 -11.08
CA PRO A 111 -18.93 -2.47 -9.72
C PRO A 111 -17.92 -3.46 -9.09
N GLU A 112 -17.10 -4.15 -9.90
CA GLU A 112 -16.10 -5.11 -9.45
C GLU A 112 -14.66 -4.60 -9.66
N PRO A 113 -13.72 -4.95 -8.76
CA PRO A 113 -12.31 -4.55 -8.82
C PRO A 113 -11.64 -5.12 -10.07
N LEU A 114 -12.02 -6.35 -10.39
CA LEU A 114 -11.79 -7.10 -11.62
C LEU A 114 -12.96 -8.09 -11.73
N PRO A 115 -13.60 -8.24 -12.90
CA PRO A 115 -14.65 -9.23 -13.10
C PRO A 115 -14.18 -10.62 -12.67
N GLY A 116 -14.82 -11.25 -11.69
CA GLY A 116 -14.53 -12.63 -11.27
C GLY A 116 -13.47 -12.84 -10.18
N LEU A 117 -12.99 -11.77 -9.51
CA LEU A 117 -12.29 -11.93 -8.22
C LEU A 117 -13.24 -12.31 -7.09
N GLY A 118 -14.53 -11.96 -7.21
CA GLY A 118 -15.50 -12.05 -6.12
C GLY A 118 -15.34 -10.91 -5.11
N GLY A 119 -15.80 -11.15 -3.88
CA GLY A 119 -15.82 -10.17 -2.80
C GLY A 119 -17.00 -9.20 -2.85
N VAL A 120 -17.19 -8.45 -1.78
CA VAL A 120 -18.30 -7.51 -1.59
C VAL A 120 -17.76 -6.10 -1.41
N LEU A 121 -18.31 -5.13 -2.15
CA LEU A 121 -17.98 -3.72 -1.97
C LEU A 121 -18.43 -3.26 -0.58
N ARG A 122 -17.50 -2.72 0.21
CA ARG A 122 -17.71 -2.39 1.61
C ARG A 122 -17.72 -0.87 1.81
N HIS A 123 -18.84 -0.35 2.31
CA HIS A 123 -18.95 1.05 2.77
C HIS A 123 -18.83 1.18 4.29
N GLU A 124 -18.94 0.07 5.02
CA GLU A 124 -18.75 0.03 6.45
C GLU A 124 -17.26 0.06 6.83
N PRO A 125 -16.90 0.58 8.02
CA PRO A 125 -15.54 0.50 8.53
C PRO A 125 -14.98 -0.94 8.48
N VAL A 126 -13.69 -1.07 8.18
CA VAL A 126 -13.00 -2.35 8.23
C VAL A 126 -12.43 -2.54 9.64
N PRO A 127 -12.80 -3.60 10.38
CA PRO A 127 -12.15 -3.93 11.64
C PRO A 127 -10.70 -4.32 11.37
N ILE A 128 -9.77 -3.48 11.81
CA ILE A 128 -8.34 -3.70 11.71
C ILE A 128 -7.78 -3.64 13.12
N GLY A 129 -7.47 -4.82 13.67
CA GLY A 129 -7.06 -4.99 15.06
C GLY A 129 -8.14 -4.53 16.05
N GLU A 130 -7.70 -4.18 17.27
CA GLU A 130 -8.57 -3.70 18.36
C GLU A 130 -8.75 -2.16 18.35
N ALA A 131 -8.46 -1.49 17.23
CA ALA A 131 -8.42 -0.04 17.18
C ALA A 131 -9.83 0.57 17.40
N PRO A 132 -10.02 1.47 18.38
CA PRO A 132 -11.33 2.00 18.76
C PRO A 132 -11.94 2.93 17.70
N ASP A 133 -11.08 3.54 16.87
CA ASP A 133 -11.46 4.62 15.95
C ASP A 133 -11.30 4.22 14.48
N TRP A 134 -11.52 2.96 14.09
CA TRP A 134 -11.53 2.53 12.68
C TRP A 134 -10.42 3.19 11.83
N PRO A 135 -9.16 2.77 11.98
CA PRO A 135 -8.01 3.58 11.60
C PRO A 135 -7.81 3.68 10.08
N VAL A 136 -8.67 3.07 9.27
CA VAL A 136 -8.60 3.02 7.81
C VAL A 136 -9.94 3.46 7.21
N HIS A 137 -9.88 4.22 6.11
CA HIS A 137 -11.09 4.63 5.38
C HIS A 137 -11.78 3.42 4.72
N ALA A 138 -13.12 3.41 4.71
CA ALA A 138 -13.92 2.48 3.91
C ALA A 138 -13.97 2.94 2.44
N THR A 139 -14.92 2.43 1.65
CA THR A 139 -15.17 2.96 0.30
C THR A 139 -15.65 4.42 0.38
N GLN A 140 -14.81 5.35 -0.08
CA GLN A 140 -15.11 6.78 -0.10
C GLN A 140 -14.20 7.53 -1.07
N GLU A 141 -14.50 8.81 -1.29
CA GLU A 141 -13.62 9.74 -1.99
C GLU A 141 -13.05 10.79 -1.04
N GLY A 142 -11.78 11.14 -1.22
CA GLY A 142 -11.12 12.13 -0.37
C GLY A 142 -9.89 12.76 -1.01
N PRO A 143 -9.21 13.66 -0.29
CA PRO A 143 -7.96 14.25 -0.76
C PRO A 143 -6.85 13.19 -0.81
N TRP A 144 -5.94 13.29 -1.78
CA TRP A 144 -4.89 12.29 -1.99
C TRP A 144 -4.06 11.97 -0.74
N TYR A 145 -3.76 12.99 0.08
CA TYR A 145 -2.91 12.84 1.27
C TYR A 145 -3.56 12.02 2.39
N ASP A 146 -4.89 11.92 2.39
CA ASP A 146 -5.66 11.16 3.38
C ASP A 146 -6.10 9.79 2.83
N MET A 147 -6.26 9.67 1.51
CA MET A 147 -6.71 8.42 0.87
C MET A 147 -5.56 7.47 0.47
N LEU A 148 -4.37 7.97 0.17
CA LEU A 148 -3.23 7.12 -0.22
C LEU A 148 -2.53 6.48 0.98
N ALA A 149 -2.54 7.16 2.13
CA ALA A 149 -2.10 6.56 3.38
C ALA A 149 -3.03 5.40 3.75
N PHE A 150 -2.47 4.30 4.25
CA PHE A 150 -3.32 3.21 4.72
C PHE A 150 -4.14 3.63 5.94
N PHE A 151 -3.49 4.27 6.90
CA PHE A 151 -4.16 4.82 8.07
C PHE A 151 -4.63 6.25 7.83
N ARG A 152 -5.82 6.57 8.35
CA ARG A 152 -6.40 7.91 8.29
C ARG A 152 -5.50 8.92 8.99
N LEU A 153 -5.45 10.14 8.48
CA LEU A 153 -4.71 11.20 9.14
C LEU A 153 -5.26 11.44 10.55
N GLY A 154 -4.41 11.40 11.57
CA GLY A 154 -4.79 11.56 12.97
C GLY A 154 -5.30 10.30 13.67
N ALA A 155 -5.29 9.13 12.99
CA ALA A 155 -5.57 7.86 13.64
C ALA A 155 -4.52 7.58 14.73
N THR A 156 -4.97 7.24 15.93
CA THR A 156 -4.09 6.74 17.00
C THR A 156 -3.93 5.23 16.81
N LEU A 157 -2.69 4.78 16.62
CA LEU A 157 -2.38 3.36 16.49
C LEU A 157 -1.77 2.85 17.80
N PRO A 158 -2.24 1.72 18.34
CA PRO A 158 -1.52 1.03 19.39
C PRO A 158 -0.24 0.46 18.78
N VAL A 159 0.90 1.12 19.01
CA VAL A 159 2.20 0.76 18.39
C VAL A 159 3.07 -0.15 19.25
N ASN A 160 2.51 -0.74 20.32
CA ASN A 160 3.29 -1.58 21.23
C ASN A 160 3.30 -3.04 20.77
N GLY A 161 4.49 -3.60 20.52
CA GLY A 161 4.70 -5.04 20.36
C GLY A 161 4.54 -5.62 18.95
N LEU A 162 4.40 -4.79 17.92
CA LEU A 162 4.33 -5.26 16.52
C LEU A 162 5.73 -5.36 15.91
N VAL A 163 6.01 -6.48 15.25
CA VAL A 163 7.20 -6.69 14.42
C VAL A 163 6.76 -6.73 12.96
N GLN A 164 7.54 -6.12 12.08
CA GLN A 164 7.29 -6.12 10.64
C GLN A 164 8.45 -6.78 9.90
N THR A 165 8.11 -7.62 8.92
CA THR A 165 9.02 -8.11 7.88
C THR A 165 8.44 -7.75 6.52
N GLU A 166 9.29 -7.48 5.54
CA GLU A 166 8.88 -7.13 4.18
C GLU A 166 9.80 -7.81 3.18
N TRP A 167 9.21 -8.44 2.16
CA TRP A 167 9.92 -9.09 1.08
C TRP A 167 9.49 -8.49 -0.25
N PHE A 168 10.46 -8.04 -1.04
CA PHE A 168 10.24 -7.57 -2.39
C PHE A 168 10.48 -8.71 -3.36
N VAL A 169 9.44 -9.09 -4.12
CA VAL A 169 9.50 -10.11 -5.16
C VAL A 169 9.25 -9.49 -6.54
N LEU A 170 9.66 -10.18 -7.59
CA LEU A 170 9.25 -9.79 -8.94
C LEU A 170 7.73 -9.95 -9.06
N LEU A 171 7.09 -9.02 -9.75
CA LEU A 171 5.62 -9.02 -9.87
C LEU A 171 5.10 -10.34 -10.46
N ASP A 172 5.76 -10.87 -11.49
CA ASP A 172 5.35 -12.11 -12.15
C ASP A 172 5.58 -13.35 -11.26
N GLU A 173 6.37 -13.24 -10.19
CA GLU A 173 6.59 -14.28 -9.18
C GLU A 173 5.57 -14.20 -8.03
N LEU A 174 4.71 -13.17 -7.99
CA LEU A 174 3.70 -13.01 -6.94
C LEU A 174 2.82 -14.26 -6.76
N PRO A 175 2.33 -14.95 -7.82
CA PRO A 175 1.56 -16.19 -7.64
C PRO A 175 2.36 -17.29 -6.93
N ALA A 176 3.64 -17.45 -7.26
CA ALA A 176 4.51 -18.44 -6.64
C ALA A 176 4.82 -18.08 -5.17
N ALA A 177 5.03 -16.80 -4.88
CA ALA A 177 5.23 -16.31 -3.51
C ALA A 177 3.98 -16.55 -2.63
N LEU A 178 2.78 -16.27 -3.15
CA LEU A 178 1.52 -16.56 -2.44
C LEU A 178 1.34 -18.06 -2.19
N ALA A 179 1.68 -18.91 -3.17
CA ALA A 179 1.63 -20.37 -3.01
C ALA A 179 2.62 -20.88 -1.94
N ALA A 180 3.83 -20.33 -1.90
CA ALA A 180 4.83 -20.67 -0.90
C ALA A 180 4.38 -20.25 0.52
N LEU A 181 3.83 -19.04 0.67
CA LEU A 181 3.28 -18.57 1.94
C LEU A 181 2.13 -19.45 2.43
N ALA A 182 1.23 -19.85 1.54
CA ALA A 182 0.10 -20.72 1.90
C ALA A 182 0.53 -22.09 2.46
N GLN A 183 1.76 -22.57 2.18
CA GLN A 183 2.29 -23.83 2.69
C GLN A 183 2.84 -23.74 4.12
N VAL A 184 3.25 -22.55 4.57
CA VAL A 184 3.90 -22.36 5.88
C VAL A 184 2.96 -21.80 6.95
N VAL A 185 1.76 -21.38 6.55
CA VAL A 185 0.67 -21.05 7.48
C VAL A 185 -0.06 -22.36 7.83
N GLU A 186 0.56 -23.17 8.69
CA GLU A 186 -0.11 -24.27 9.40
C GLU A 186 -0.79 -23.77 10.69
#